data_AF-A0A7S4SU76-F1
#
_entry.id   AF-A0A7S4SU76-F1
#
_cell.length_a   1.000
_cell.length_b   1.000
_cell.length_c   1.000
_cell.angle_alpha   90.00
_cell.angle_beta   90.00
_cell.angle_gamma   90.00
#
_symmetry.space_group_name_H-M   'P 1'
#
loop_
_entity.id
_entity.type
_entity.pdbx_description
1 polymer ?
#
loop_
_entity_poly.entity_id
_entity_poly.type
_entity_poly.pdbx_seq_one_letter_code
_entity_poly.pdbx_strand_id
1 'polypeptide(L)'
;MVIVEFFSHKDNLEYGSDARAAAYLVGHVGFFVFNFVNFFYLLLVEGYIFGRLATNCLAKLAVIGCIFQLFSCFTSIYRYNINDEFSFAGEMGVWLAAVGFTVHNYLVSHFAFPFRPKYRTATLYGWIAISVVTCVKTHLDWDVSDFKYFRGYVGASVSFQFVCYYLARRSIKTGSVTSIENGSKLFEVAMLMCIVDMAMMMSKRPAFQYPGTGIGYTAVVLTAILGAGFVTASGPSTGGERESLNV
;
A
#
# COMPACT_ATOMS: atom_id res chain seq x y z
N MET A 1 8.16 -15.60 -19.64
CA MET A 1 8.45 -15.77 -18.20
C MET A 1 7.19 -16.31 -17.55
N VAL A 2 7.26 -17.48 -16.92
CA VAL A 2 6.07 -18.22 -16.45
C VAL A 2 5.64 -17.68 -15.09
N ILE A 3 4.34 -17.49 -14.84
CA ILE A 3 3.78 -17.03 -13.54
C ILE A 3 4.31 -17.87 -12.35
N VAL A 4 4.63 -19.14 -12.59
CA VAL A 4 5.22 -20.06 -11.60
C VAL A 4 6.62 -19.58 -11.13
N GLU A 5 7.40 -18.94 -11.99
CA GLU A 5 8.71 -18.40 -11.65
C GLU A 5 8.63 -17.10 -10.82
N PHE A 6 7.54 -16.33 -10.90
CA PHE A 6 7.34 -15.15 -10.04
C PHE A 6 7.41 -15.51 -8.55
N PHE A 7 6.98 -16.73 -8.22
CA PHE A 7 6.94 -17.29 -6.88
C PHE A 7 8.19 -18.06 -6.46
N SER A 8 9.22 -18.15 -7.32
CA SER A 8 10.52 -18.73 -6.98
C SER A 8 11.61 -17.68 -7.21
N HIS A 9 12.04 -17.01 -6.13
CA HIS A 9 13.33 -16.33 -6.17
C HIS A 9 14.39 -17.41 -6.04
N LYS A 10 15.07 -17.73 -7.14
CA LYS A 10 16.51 -17.92 -7.02
C LYS A 10 17.10 -16.59 -7.39
N ASP A 11 17.30 -15.73 -6.39
CA ASP A 11 18.29 -14.68 -6.58
C ASP A 11 19.64 -15.39 -6.75
N ASN A 12 20.48 -14.94 -7.67
CA ASN A 12 21.76 -15.61 -7.92
C ASN A 12 22.78 -15.37 -6.78
N LEU A 13 22.37 -14.63 -5.73
CA LEU A 13 23.18 -14.29 -4.57
C LEU A 13 22.96 -15.33 -3.46
N GLU A 14 24.07 -15.82 -2.91
CA GLU A 14 24.07 -16.84 -1.86
C GLU A 14 23.44 -16.32 -0.56
N TYR A 15 22.71 -17.20 0.15
CA TYR A 15 22.12 -16.86 1.44
C TYR A 15 23.20 -16.51 2.46
N GLY A 16 22.94 -15.49 3.28
CA GLY A 16 23.90 -14.98 4.27
C GLY A 16 25.13 -14.28 3.68
N SER A 17 25.22 -14.10 2.35
CA SER A 17 26.33 -13.36 1.74
C SER A 17 26.17 -11.85 1.95
N ASP A 18 27.29 -11.15 2.15
CA ASP A 18 27.32 -9.70 2.28
C ASP A 18 26.74 -8.99 1.03
N ALA A 19 26.95 -9.59 -0.15
CA ALA A 19 26.40 -9.07 -1.40
C ALA A 19 24.87 -9.12 -1.43
N ARG A 20 24.27 -10.21 -0.92
CA ARG A 20 22.81 -10.33 -0.75
C ARG A 20 22.33 -9.30 0.26
N ALA A 21 22.93 -9.27 1.45
CA ALA A 21 22.56 -8.32 2.50
C ALA A 21 22.59 -6.87 2.01
N ALA A 22 23.65 -6.47 1.29
CA ALA A 22 23.78 -5.14 0.70
C ALA A 22 22.69 -4.83 -0.34
N ALA A 23 22.37 -5.77 -1.22
CA ALA A 23 21.34 -5.58 -2.26
C ALA A 23 19.95 -5.34 -1.64
N TYR A 24 19.57 -6.14 -0.64
CA TYR A 24 18.31 -5.98 0.06
C TYR A 24 18.28 -4.73 0.95
N LEU A 25 19.39 -4.40 1.61
CA LEU A 25 19.56 -3.17 2.37
C LEU A 25 19.29 -1.93 1.50
N VAL A 26 19.95 -1.83 0.34
CA VAL A 26 19.75 -0.71 -0.60
C VAL A 26 18.30 -0.62 -1.07
N GLY A 27 17.67 -1.76 -1.38
CA GLY A 27 16.26 -1.81 -1.74
C GLY A 27 15.35 -1.26 -0.65
N HIS A 28 15.55 -1.69 0.60
CA HIS A 28 14.77 -1.23 1.74
C HIS A 28 15.05 0.23 2.12
N VAL A 29 16.27 0.76 1.91
CA VAL A 29 16.56 2.19 2.06
C VAL A 29 15.78 3.00 1.02
N GLY A 30 15.75 2.56 -0.24
CA GLY A 30 14.93 3.20 -1.27
C GLY A 30 13.44 3.21 -0.90
N PHE A 31 12.92 2.08 -0.44
CA PHE A 31 11.52 1.97 0.00
C PHE A 31 11.23 2.83 1.24
N PHE A 32 12.16 2.91 2.19
CA PHE A 32 12.08 3.81 3.34
C PHE A 32 11.94 5.26 2.88
N VAL A 33 12.78 5.73 1.96
CA VAL A 33 12.76 7.11 1.46
C VAL A 33 11.40 7.46 0.85
N PHE A 34 10.80 6.58 0.05
CA PHE A 34 9.45 6.82 -0.50
C PHE A 34 8.41 6.98 0.60
N ASN A 35 8.35 6.05 1.57
CA ASN A 35 7.39 6.15 2.68
C ASN A 35 7.65 7.36 3.57
N PHE A 36 8.91 7.74 3.74
CA PHE A 36 9.31 8.89 4.52
C PHE A 36 8.84 10.19 3.86
N VAL A 37 9.10 10.35 2.55
CA VAL A 37 8.60 11.49 1.78
C VAL A 37 7.07 11.54 1.80
N ASN A 38 6.39 10.41 1.64
CA ASN A 38 4.92 10.34 1.70
C ASN A 38 4.37 10.74 3.08
N PHE A 39 4.99 10.25 4.15
CA PHE A 39 4.64 10.62 5.53
C PHE A 39 4.82 12.12 5.78
N PHE A 40 5.97 12.69 5.38
CA PHE A 40 6.24 14.12 5.51
C PHE A 40 5.31 14.97 4.65
N TYR A 41 4.96 14.53 3.44
CA TYR A 41 3.96 15.18 2.61
C TYR A 41 2.61 15.25 3.35
N LEU A 42 2.15 14.13 3.94
CA LEU A 42 0.88 14.11 4.68
C LEU A 42 0.92 15.01 5.93
N LEU A 43 2.02 15.04 6.67
CA LEU A 43 2.12 15.90 7.86
C LEU A 43 2.28 17.37 7.52
N LEU A 44 3.19 17.72 6.62
CA LEU A 44 3.53 19.10 6.31
C LEU A 44 2.53 19.74 5.35
N VAL A 45 2.15 19.03 4.29
CA VAL A 45 1.27 19.60 3.26
C VAL A 45 -0.19 19.45 3.68
N GLU A 46 -0.66 18.23 3.95
CA GLU A 46 -2.07 18.00 4.32
C GLU A 46 -2.37 18.43 5.77
N GLY A 47 -1.42 18.22 6.69
CA GLY A 47 -1.57 18.59 8.10
C GLY A 47 -1.32 20.06 8.39
N TYR A 48 -0.11 20.55 8.10
CA TYR A 48 0.30 21.90 8.50
C TYR A 48 -0.16 22.99 7.52
N ILE A 49 0.14 22.86 6.22
CA ILE A 49 -0.19 23.89 5.21
C ILE A 49 -1.70 23.97 4.98
N PHE A 50 -2.36 22.84 4.72
CA PHE A 50 -3.79 22.83 4.41
C PHE A 50 -4.70 22.64 5.63
N GLY A 51 -4.19 22.19 6.77
CA GLY A 51 -5.02 21.97 7.97
C GLY A 51 -6.06 20.85 7.83
N ARG A 52 -5.96 20.01 6.80
CA ARG A 52 -6.99 19.01 6.42
C ARG A 52 -6.81 17.67 7.09
N LEU A 53 -5.63 17.36 7.64
CA LEU A 53 -5.37 16.04 8.23
C LEU A 53 -6.34 15.71 9.38
N ALA A 54 -6.80 16.71 10.14
CA ALA A 54 -7.75 16.52 11.24
C ALA A 54 -9.15 16.08 10.76
N THR A 55 -9.57 16.50 9.56
CA THR A 55 -10.91 16.22 9.02
C THR A 55 -10.92 15.18 7.90
N ASN A 56 -9.78 14.90 7.27
CA ASN A 56 -9.67 13.91 6.20
C ASN A 56 -9.30 12.53 6.77
N CYS A 57 -10.30 11.69 6.99
CA CYS A 57 -10.11 10.32 7.49
C CYS A 57 -9.19 9.47 6.59
N LEU A 58 -9.27 9.64 5.25
CA LEU A 58 -8.40 8.91 4.33
C LEU A 58 -6.92 9.33 4.47
N ALA A 59 -6.66 10.61 4.67
CA ALA A 59 -5.30 11.09 4.94
C ALA A 59 -4.75 10.53 6.27
N LYS A 60 -5.58 10.41 7.31
CA LYS A 60 -5.18 9.76 8.58
C LYS A 60 -4.82 8.30 8.38
N LEU A 61 -5.64 7.55 7.62
CA LEU A 61 -5.36 6.16 7.28
C LEU A 61 -4.05 6.04 6.49
N ALA A 62 -3.78 6.95 5.54
CA ALA A 62 -2.52 6.97 4.80
C ALA A 62 -1.32 7.24 5.72
N VAL A 63 -1.45 8.15 6.71
CA VAL A 63 -0.41 8.40 7.72
C VAL A 63 -0.12 7.13 8.52
N ILE A 64 -1.17 6.46 9.02
CA ILE A 64 -1.02 5.21 9.79
C ILE A 64 -0.32 4.15 8.94
N GLY A 65 -0.74 3.96 7.69
CA GLY A 65 -0.10 3.01 6.78
C GLY A 65 1.38 3.33 6.52
N CYS A 66 1.73 4.60 6.33
CA CYS A 66 3.11 5.03 6.17
C CYS A 66 3.95 4.76 7.43
N ILE A 67 3.42 5.02 8.63
CA ILE A 67 4.12 4.74 9.90
C ILE A 67 4.47 3.25 10.00
N PHE A 68 3.50 2.37 9.74
CA PHE A 68 3.73 0.94 9.76
C PHE A 68 4.80 0.50 8.74
N GLN A 69 4.80 1.08 7.53
CA GLN A 69 5.85 0.79 6.56
C GLN A 69 7.21 1.33 6.93
N LEU A 70 7.30 2.51 7.55
CA LEU A 70 8.56 3.06 8.03
C LEU A 70 9.21 2.14 9.06
N PHE A 71 8.43 1.64 10.02
CA PHE A 71 8.93 0.67 10.99
C PHE A 71 9.27 -0.69 10.34
N SER A 72 8.49 -1.13 9.36
CA SER A 72 8.82 -2.34 8.59
C SER A 72 10.14 -2.20 7.82
N CYS A 73 10.36 -1.04 7.21
CA CYS A 73 11.62 -0.74 6.53
C CYS A 73 12.78 -0.66 7.52
N PHE A 74 12.59 -0.02 8.68
CA PHE A 74 13.63 0.09 9.70
C PHE A 74 14.08 -1.27 10.22
N THR A 75 13.14 -2.16 10.55
CA THR A 75 13.44 -3.53 10.97
C THR A 75 14.17 -4.34 9.89
N SER A 76 13.81 -4.13 8.62
CA SER A 76 14.50 -4.76 7.49
C SER A 76 15.90 -4.19 7.25
N ILE A 77 16.07 -2.87 7.36
CA ILE A 77 17.39 -2.22 7.25
C ILE A 77 18.31 -2.72 8.37
N TYR A 78 17.80 -2.77 9.60
CA TYR A 78 18.55 -3.29 10.75
C TYR A 78 19.02 -4.72 10.51
N ARG A 79 18.11 -5.63 10.14
CA ARG A 79 18.46 -7.06 9.98
C ARG A 79 19.47 -7.30 8.87
N TYR A 80 19.37 -6.60 7.74
CA TYR A 80 20.34 -6.71 6.66
C TYR A 80 21.68 -6.04 7.00
N ASN A 81 21.68 -5.00 7.83
CA ASN A 81 22.92 -4.36 8.28
C ASN A 81 23.75 -5.25 9.24
N ILE A 82 23.10 -6.13 10.00
CA ILE A 82 23.78 -7.13 10.85
C ILE A 82 23.89 -8.51 10.19
N ASN A 83 23.50 -8.61 8.91
CA ASN A 83 23.47 -9.84 8.12
C ASN A 83 22.68 -11.01 8.80
N ASP A 84 21.57 -10.67 9.46
CA ASP A 84 20.69 -11.61 10.16
C ASP A 84 19.30 -11.64 9.52
N GLU A 85 19.23 -12.27 8.34
CA GLU A 85 18.06 -12.25 7.47
C GLU A 85 16.79 -12.87 8.12
N PHE A 86 16.93 -13.88 8.98
CA PHE A 86 15.83 -14.63 9.59
C PHE A 86 15.67 -14.37 11.09
N SER A 87 15.99 -13.14 11.52
CA SER A 87 15.80 -12.68 12.89
C SER A 87 14.35 -12.31 13.21
N PHE A 88 14.07 -12.16 14.52
CA PHE A 88 12.83 -11.55 15.01
C PHE A 88 12.52 -10.18 14.36
N ALA A 89 13.54 -9.40 13.99
CA ALA A 89 13.35 -8.16 13.25
C ALA A 89 12.74 -8.39 11.86
N GLY A 90 13.10 -9.47 11.17
CA GLY A 90 12.47 -9.88 9.91
C GLY A 90 10.99 -10.20 10.08
N GLU A 91 10.63 -10.91 11.14
CA GLU A 91 9.23 -11.22 11.46
C GLU A 91 8.43 -9.95 11.76
N MET A 92 8.95 -9.08 12.64
CA MET A 92 8.34 -7.79 12.93
C MET A 92 8.13 -6.97 11.65
N GLY A 93 9.12 -6.96 10.76
CA GLY A 93 9.03 -6.27 9.48
C GLY A 93 7.86 -6.76 8.63
N VAL A 94 7.65 -8.07 8.54
CA VAL A 94 6.54 -8.68 7.80
C VAL A 94 5.19 -8.29 8.40
N TRP A 95 5.04 -8.40 9.73
CA TRP A 95 3.79 -8.02 10.41
C TRP A 95 3.45 -6.55 10.22
N LEU A 96 4.43 -5.67 10.45
CA LEU A 96 4.26 -4.22 10.28
C LEU A 96 3.86 -3.89 8.84
N ALA A 97 4.51 -4.50 7.85
CA ALA A 97 4.14 -4.26 6.47
C ALA A 97 2.72 -4.78 6.14
N ALA A 98 2.34 -5.96 6.64
CA ALA A 98 1.01 -6.51 6.43
C ALA A 98 -0.09 -5.61 7.02
N VAL A 99 0.15 -4.99 8.19
CA VAL A 99 -0.76 -3.97 8.73
C VAL A 99 -0.81 -2.75 7.82
N GLY A 100 0.35 -2.23 7.38
CA GLY A 100 0.40 -1.09 6.47
C GLY A 100 -0.40 -1.30 5.18
N PHE A 101 -0.23 -2.47 4.53
CA PHE A 101 -0.99 -2.84 3.34
C PHE A 101 -2.47 -3.02 3.62
N THR A 102 -2.85 -3.61 4.74
CA THR A 102 -4.26 -3.76 5.14
C THR A 102 -4.93 -2.40 5.26
N VAL A 103 -4.28 -1.44 5.92
CA VAL A 103 -4.79 -0.07 6.07
C VAL A 103 -4.92 0.61 4.72
N HIS A 104 -3.92 0.48 3.84
CA HIS A 104 -3.95 1.06 2.49
C HIS A 104 -5.02 0.44 1.60
N ASN A 105 -5.20 -0.88 1.65
CA ASN A 105 -6.24 -1.58 0.91
C ASN A 105 -7.64 -1.18 1.42
N TYR A 106 -7.80 -1.01 2.73
CA TYR A 106 -9.02 -0.45 3.30
C TYR A 106 -9.29 0.98 2.84
N LEU A 107 -8.25 1.84 2.81
CA LEU A 107 -8.35 3.21 2.31
C LEU A 107 -8.85 3.22 0.86
N VAL A 108 -8.19 2.53 -0.07
CA VAL A 108 -8.58 2.57 -1.50
C VAL A 108 -9.97 1.96 -1.74
N SER A 109 -10.44 1.08 -0.86
CA SER A 109 -11.81 0.55 -0.91
C SER A 109 -12.87 1.64 -0.74
N HIS A 110 -12.53 2.78 -0.13
CA HIS A 110 -13.43 3.93 -0.03
C HIS A 110 -13.72 4.56 -1.39
N PHE A 111 -12.79 4.48 -2.35
CA PHE A 111 -13.01 4.96 -3.70
C PHE A 111 -13.78 3.95 -4.57
N ALA A 112 -13.55 2.66 -4.36
CA ALA A 112 -14.28 1.59 -5.07
C ALA A 112 -15.72 1.44 -4.57
N PHE A 113 -15.94 1.63 -3.26
CA PHE A 113 -17.21 1.41 -2.57
C PHE A 113 -17.62 2.62 -1.72
N PRO A 114 -17.76 3.82 -2.30
CA PRO A 114 -18.02 5.07 -1.55
C PRO A 114 -19.32 5.06 -0.75
N PHE A 115 -20.35 4.36 -1.24
CA PHE A 115 -21.69 4.32 -0.61
C PHE A 115 -22.05 2.95 -0.06
N ARG A 116 -21.08 2.05 0.05
CA ARG A 116 -21.36 0.67 0.42
C ARG A 116 -20.45 0.23 1.58
N PRO A 117 -20.72 0.74 2.81
CA PRO A 117 -19.87 0.50 3.97
C PRO A 117 -19.69 -1.00 4.23
N LYS A 118 -20.72 -1.82 4.00
CA LYS A 118 -20.62 -3.28 4.12
C LYS A 118 -19.47 -3.90 3.31
N TYR A 119 -19.19 -3.41 2.10
CA TYR A 119 -18.08 -3.95 1.28
C TYR A 119 -16.72 -3.40 1.74
N ARG A 120 -16.66 -2.18 2.30
CA ARG A 120 -15.44 -1.66 2.92
C ARG A 120 -15.08 -2.43 4.17
N THR A 121 -16.05 -2.69 5.05
CA THR A 121 -15.90 -3.52 6.24
C THR A 121 -15.49 -4.95 5.87
N ALA A 122 -16.14 -5.55 4.85
CA ALA A 122 -15.73 -6.86 4.34
C ALA A 122 -14.31 -6.86 3.77
N THR A 123 -13.90 -5.78 3.09
CA THR A 123 -12.53 -5.60 2.59
C THR A 123 -11.54 -5.55 3.75
N LEU A 124 -11.83 -4.79 4.81
CA LEU A 124 -10.98 -4.72 6.00
C LEU A 124 -10.79 -6.10 6.64
N TYR A 125 -11.88 -6.79 6.97
CA TYR A 125 -11.78 -8.11 7.60
C TYR A 125 -11.14 -9.16 6.68
N GLY A 126 -11.42 -9.10 5.37
CA GLY A 126 -10.77 -9.95 4.38
C GLY A 126 -9.26 -9.76 4.36
N TRP A 127 -8.78 -8.52 4.29
CA TRP A 127 -7.35 -8.23 4.31
C TRP A 127 -6.69 -8.54 5.65
N ILE A 128 -7.38 -8.36 6.78
CA ILE A 128 -6.90 -8.82 8.10
C ILE A 128 -6.69 -10.34 8.07
N ALA A 129 -7.69 -11.11 7.62
CA ALA A 129 -7.59 -12.56 7.57
C ALA A 129 -6.45 -13.04 6.67
N ILE A 130 -6.33 -12.47 5.46
CA ILE A 130 -5.25 -12.80 4.52
C ILE A 130 -3.89 -12.42 5.13
N SER A 131 -3.78 -11.26 5.79
CA SER A 131 -2.55 -10.82 6.44
C SER A 131 -2.11 -11.77 7.54
N VAL A 132 -3.03 -12.18 8.42
CA VAL A 132 -2.74 -13.14 9.50
C VAL A 132 -2.26 -14.47 8.93
N VAL A 133 -2.96 -15.03 7.93
CA VAL A 133 -2.55 -16.28 7.28
C VAL A 133 -1.16 -16.14 6.65
N THR A 134 -0.89 -15.01 5.98
CA THR A 134 0.38 -14.73 5.33
C THR A 134 1.52 -14.62 6.35
N CYS A 135 1.34 -13.87 7.44
CA CYS A 135 2.35 -13.71 8.47
C CYS A 135 2.64 -15.03 9.19
N VAL A 136 1.61 -15.79 9.56
CA VAL A 136 1.77 -17.11 10.20
C VAL A 136 2.51 -18.07 9.27
N LYS A 137 2.12 -18.15 7.99
CA LYS A 137 2.82 -19.00 7.01
C LYS A 137 4.26 -18.57 6.78
N THR A 138 4.50 -17.26 6.77
CA THR A 138 5.85 -16.73 6.65
C THR A 138 6.68 -17.10 7.88
N HIS A 139 6.17 -16.92 9.10
CA HIS A 139 6.89 -17.31 10.33
C HIS A 139 7.24 -18.81 10.36
N LEU A 140 6.32 -19.67 9.91
CA LEU A 140 6.55 -21.12 9.89
C LEU A 140 7.58 -21.59 8.85
N ASP A 141 7.70 -20.88 7.72
CA ASP A 141 8.46 -21.33 6.54
C ASP A 141 9.48 -20.28 6.03
N TRP A 142 9.85 -19.26 6.80
CA TRP A 142 10.63 -18.10 6.29
C TRP A 142 12.02 -18.45 5.76
N ASP A 143 12.72 -19.37 6.42
CA ASP A 143 14.04 -19.90 6.10
C ASP A 143 14.02 -20.78 4.84
N VAL A 144 12.88 -21.40 4.54
CA VAL A 144 12.70 -22.28 3.38
C VAL A 144 12.06 -21.55 2.19
N SER A 145 11.20 -20.56 2.45
CA SER A 145 10.33 -19.93 1.44
C SER A 145 10.71 -18.49 1.09
N ASP A 146 11.74 -17.90 1.71
CA ASP A 146 12.26 -16.56 1.38
C ASP A 146 11.13 -15.52 1.29
N PHE A 147 10.24 -15.52 2.28
CA PHE A 147 9.09 -14.59 2.34
C PHE A 147 8.13 -14.68 1.13
N LYS A 148 8.12 -15.79 0.37
CA LYS A 148 7.30 -15.97 -0.85
C LYS A 148 5.83 -15.65 -0.64
N TYR A 149 5.24 -16.11 0.47
CA TYR A 149 3.83 -15.87 0.77
C TYR A 149 3.56 -14.37 0.97
N PHE A 150 4.44 -13.69 1.71
CA PHE A 150 4.36 -12.25 1.89
C PHE A 150 4.50 -11.49 0.56
N ARG A 151 5.38 -11.91 -0.34
CA ARG A 151 5.49 -11.32 -1.68
C ARG A 151 4.22 -11.51 -2.51
N GLY A 152 3.61 -12.69 -2.45
CA GLY A 152 2.31 -12.95 -3.07
C GLY A 152 1.21 -12.03 -2.53
N TYR A 153 1.20 -11.82 -1.21
CA TYR A 153 0.30 -10.88 -0.54
C TYR A 153 0.48 -9.43 -1.03
N VAL A 154 1.72 -8.97 -1.18
CA VAL A 154 2.03 -7.64 -1.72
C VAL A 154 1.50 -7.52 -3.16
N GLY A 155 1.81 -8.48 -4.04
CA GLY A 155 1.31 -8.47 -5.42
C GLY A 155 -0.22 -8.48 -5.52
N ALA A 156 -0.89 -9.25 -4.66
CA ALA A 156 -2.35 -9.24 -4.55
C ALA A 156 -2.88 -7.88 -4.08
N SER A 157 -2.20 -7.23 -3.13
CA SER A 157 -2.57 -5.90 -2.62
C SER A 157 -2.51 -4.84 -3.73
N VAL A 158 -1.40 -4.80 -4.47
CA VAL A 158 -1.23 -3.85 -5.59
C VAL A 158 -2.26 -4.09 -6.69
N SER A 159 -2.55 -5.36 -7.00
CA SER A 159 -3.59 -5.73 -7.96
C SER A 159 -4.98 -5.26 -7.51
N PHE A 160 -5.29 -5.41 -6.22
CA PHE A 160 -6.54 -4.92 -5.64
C PHE A 160 -6.64 -3.38 -5.69
N GLN A 161 -5.55 -2.68 -5.37
CA GLN A 161 -5.48 -1.21 -5.47
C GLN A 161 -5.75 -0.73 -6.89
N PHE A 162 -5.12 -1.37 -7.89
CA PHE A 162 -5.38 -1.10 -9.31
C PHE A 162 -6.87 -1.22 -9.65
N VAL A 163 -7.51 -2.33 -9.24
CA VAL A 163 -8.95 -2.54 -9.46
C VAL A 163 -9.78 -1.46 -8.78
N CYS A 164 -9.45 -1.07 -7.54
CA CYS A 164 -10.16 -0.02 -6.83
C CYS A 164 -10.07 1.33 -7.57
N TYR A 165 -8.88 1.70 -8.04
CA TYR A 165 -8.69 2.93 -8.81
C TYR A 165 -9.41 2.90 -10.15
N TYR A 166 -9.41 1.74 -10.83
CA TYR A 166 -10.18 1.56 -12.06
C TYR A 166 -11.68 1.77 -11.83
N LEU A 167 -12.25 1.17 -10.78
CA LEU A 167 -13.66 1.32 -10.41
C LEU A 167 -14.01 2.76 -10.02
N ALA A 168 -13.13 3.43 -9.27
CA ALA A 168 -13.30 4.83 -8.88
C ALA A 168 -13.30 5.76 -10.10
N ARG A 169 -12.31 5.60 -10.99
CA ARG A 169 -12.22 6.33 -12.26
C ARG A 169 -13.48 6.12 -13.11
N ARG A 170 -13.92 4.87 -13.26
CA ARG A 170 -15.12 4.54 -14.03
C ARG A 170 -16.34 5.26 -13.46
N SER A 171 -16.49 5.25 -12.15
CA SER A 171 -17.60 5.90 -11.44
C SER A 171 -17.65 7.41 -11.71
N ILE A 172 -16.50 8.09 -11.69
CA ILE A 172 -16.43 9.51 -12.08
C ILE A 172 -16.82 9.70 -13.54
N LYS A 173 -16.26 8.90 -14.46
CA LYS A 173 -16.52 9.06 -15.90
C LYS A 173 -17.98 8.80 -16.28
N THR A 174 -18.68 7.91 -15.56
CA THR A 174 -20.11 7.65 -15.75
C THR A 174 -21.00 8.66 -15.03
N GLY A 175 -20.44 9.62 -14.29
CA GLY A 175 -21.21 10.60 -13.53
C GLY A 175 -21.90 10.03 -12.28
N SER A 176 -21.57 8.81 -11.85
CA SER A 176 -22.16 8.23 -10.63
C SER A 176 -21.56 8.81 -9.35
N VAL A 177 -20.38 9.45 -9.46
CA VAL A 177 -19.72 10.19 -8.39
C VAL A 177 -19.15 11.48 -8.96
N THR A 178 -19.38 12.59 -8.25
CA THR A 178 -18.67 13.85 -8.44
C THR A 178 -17.35 13.79 -7.67
N SER A 179 -16.27 14.22 -8.31
CA SER A 179 -14.97 14.34 -7.68
C SER A 179 -14.45 15.77 -7.83
N ILE A 180 -13.40 16.10 -7.10
CA ILE A 180 -12.63 17.31 -7.37
C ILE A 180 -12.19 17.35 -8.84
N GLU A 181 -11.88 18.55 -9.32
CA GLU A 181 -11.33 18.76 -10.64
C GLU A 181 -10.12 17.83 -10.87
N ASN A 182 -10.12 17.12 -12.00
CA ASN A 182 -9.09 16.13 -12.36
C ASN A 182 -8.99 14.84 -11.51
N GLY A 183 -9.95 14.54 -10.63
CA GLY A 183 -9.93 13.29 -9.84
C GLY A 183 -9.85 12.01 -10.69
N SER A 184 -10.47 11.99 -11.87
CA SER A 184 -10.37 10.85 -12.81
C SER A 184 -8.96 10.66 -13.37
N LYS A 185 -8.23 11.76 -13.64
CA LYS A 185 -6.83 11.73 -14.07
C LYS A 185 -5.92 11.28 -12.93
N LEU A 186 -6.21 11.68 -11.69
CA LEU A 186 -5.44 11.21 -10.54
C LEU A 186 -5.54 9.69 -10.37
N PHE A 187 -6.72 9.10 -10.55
CA PHE A 187 -6.86 7.64 -10.56
C PHE A 187 -6.18 6.97 -11.77
N GLU A 188 -6.08 7.63 -12.92
CA GLU A 188 -5.27 7.13 -14.05
C GLU A 188 -3.79 7.09 -13.70
N VAL A 189 -3.25 8.14 -13.09
CA VAL A 189 -1.87 8.19 -12.60
C VAL A 189 -1.64 7.11 -11.53
N ALA A 190 -2.56 6.94 -10.59
CA ALA A 190 -2.49 5.92 -9.55
C ALA A 190 -2.47 4.50 -10.15
N MET A 191 -3.30 4.21 -11.16
CA MET A 191 -3.27 2.94 -11.89
C MET A 191 -1.93 2.72 -12.60
N LEU A 192 -1.37 3.75 -13.24
CA LEU A 192 -0.05 3.66 -13.89
C LEU A 192 1.05 3.36 -12.86
N MET A 193 1.00 4.00 -11.69
CA MET A 193 1.92 3.70 -10.58
C MET A 193 1.81 2.25 -10.11
N CYS A 194 0.60 1.68 -10.00
CA CYS A 194 0.42 0.25 -9.71
C CYS A 194 1.01 -0.66 -10.80
N ILE A 195 0.89 -0.29 -12.07
CA ILE A 195 1.50 -1.05 -13.19
C ILE A 195 3.03 -1.01 -13.07
N VAL A 196 3.61 0.16 -12.80
CA VAL A 196 5.06 0.32 -12.59
C VAL A 196 5.52 -0.51 -11.40
N ASP A 197 4.81 -0.46 -10.26
CA ASP A 197 5.10 -1.28 -9.09
C ASP A 197 5.10 -2.78 -9.43
N MET A 198 4.04 -3.29 -10.06
CA MET A 198 3.96 -4.68 -10.49
C MET A 198 5.11 -5.06 -11.44
N ALA A 199 5.45 -4.21 -12.41
CA ALA A 199 6.57 -4.45 -13.32
C ALA A 199 7.92 -4.50 -12.59
N MET A 200 8.15 -3.59 -11.63
CA MET A 200 9.36 -3.56 -10.81
C MET A 200 9.44 -4.78 -9.88
N MET A 201 8.34 -5.21 -9.28
CA MET A 201 8.29 -6.46 -8.51
C MET A 201 8.61 -7.69 -9.36
N MET A 202 8.12 -7.72 -10.61
CA MET A 202 8.41 -8.80 -11.56
C MET A 202 9.86 -8.85 -12.02
N SER A 203 10.65 -7.78 -11.80
CA SER A 203 12.09 -7.77 -12.14
C SER A 203 12.93 -8.71 -11.28
N LYS A 204 12.42 -9.12 -10.10
CA LYS A 204 13.13 -9.96 -9.12
C LYS A 204 14.51 -9.41 -8.75
N ARG A 205 14.67 -8.09 -8.72
CA ARG A 205 15.89 -7.45 -8.24
C ARG A 205 15.51 -6.63 -7.01
N PRO A 206 16.10 -6.88 -5.84
CA PRO A 206 15.79 -6.14 -4.62
C PRO A 206 15.83 -4.61 -4.82
N ALA A 207 16.83 -4.11 -5.54
CA ALA A 207 17.00 -2.68 -5.83
C ALA A 207 15.84 -2.05 -6.63
N PHE A 208 15.00 -2.83 -7.30
CA PHE A 208 13.80 -2.34 -8.00
C PHE A 208 12.50 -2.77 -7.31
N GLN A 209 12.44 -3.97 -6.76
CA GLN A 209 11.23 -4.52 -6.14
C GLN A 209 10.73 -3.63 -4.99
N TYR A 210 11.61 -3.28 -4.04
CA TYR A 210 11.22 -2.50 -2.86
C TYR A 210 10.89 -1.04 -3.18
N PRO A 211 11.68 -0.31 -4.01
CA PRO A 211 11.26 1.01 -4.48
C PRO A 211 9.97 1.00 -5.30
N GLY A 212 9.71 -0.05 -6.09
CA GLY A 212 8.45 -0.25 -6.81
C GLY A 212 7.26 -0.23 -5.86
N THR A 213 7.36 -0.94 -4.74
CA THR A 213 6.34 -0.91 -3.69
C THR A 213 6.15 0.50 -3.10
N GLY A 214 7.24 1.27 -2.96
CA GLY A 214 7.18 2.68 -2.56
C GLY A 214 6.37 3.57 -3.52
N ILE A 215 6.43 3.29 -4.83
CA ILE A 215 5.63 3.97 -5.85
C ILE A 215 4.14 3.63 -5.68
N GLY A 216 3.79 2.37 -5.41
CA GLY A 216 2.42 1.96 -5.08
C GLY A 216 1.88 2.70 -3.85
N TYR A 217 2.69 2.86 -2.81
CA TYR A 217 2.33 3.64 -1.61
C TYR A 217 2.11 5.13 -1.93
N THR A 218 2.90 5.68 -2.84
CA THR A 218 2.75 7.06 -3.31
C THR A 218 1.39 7.24 -4.00
N ALA A 219 0.93 6.27 -4.79
CA ALA A 219 -0.41 6.31 -5.40
C ALA A 219 -1.53 6.37 -4.34
N VAL A 220 -1.39 5.62 -3.25
CA VAL A 220 -2.34 5.63 -2.12
C VAL A 220 -2.35 6.99 -1.43
N VAL A 221 -1.18 7.55 -1.13
CA VAL A 221 -1.03 8.86 -0.48
C VAL A 221 -1.61 9.98 -1.34
N LEU A 222 -1.29 9.99 -2.64
CA LEU A 222 -1.83 10.98 -3.57
C LEU A 222 -3.35 10.88 -3.69
N THR A 223 -3.91 9.68 -3.73
CA THR A 223 -5.38 9.52 -3.80
C THR A 223 -6.07 9.83 -2.48
N ALA A 224 -5.42 9.67 -1.33
CA ALA A 224 -5.98 9.99 0.00
C ALA A 224 -6.37 11.48 0.14
N ILE A 225 -5.73 12.38 -0.60
CA ILE A 225 -6.07 13.82 -0.59
C ILE A 225 -7.49 14.07 -1.14
N LEU A 226 -8.03 13.14 -1.95
CA LEU A 226 -9.38 13.21 -2.49
C LEU A 226 -10.48 13.02 -1.44
N GLY A 227 -10.14 12.54 -0.23
CA GLY A 227 -11.10 12.16 0.80
C GLY A 227 -12.12 13.23 1.19
N ALA A 228 -11.82 14.51 0.98
CA ALA A 228 -12.74 15.62 1.24
C ALA A 228 -13.71 15.95 0.08
N GLY A 229 -13.46 15.47 -1.14
CA GLY A 229 -14.14 15.94 -2.35
C GLY A 229 -14.71 14.84 -3.27
N PHE A 230 -14.80 13.60 -2.79
CA PHE A 230 -15.45 12.50 -3.51
C PHE A 230 -16.90 12.36 -3.00
N VAL A 231 -17.85 12.96 -3.72
CA VAL A 231 -19.27 13.14 -3.30
C VAL A 231 -20.23 12.84 -4.46
N THR A 232 -21.49 12.49 -4.20
CA THR A 232 -22.45 12.15 -5.28
C THR A 232 -22.69 13.31 -6.26
N ALA A 233 -23.04 12.99 -7.51
CA ALA A 233 -23.75 13.95 -8.36
C ALA A 233 -25.20 13.97 -7.87
N SER A 234 -25.63 15.08 -7.27
CA SER A 234 -26.93 15.22 -6.63
C SER A 234 -28.10 14.90 -7.57
N GLY A 235 -28.94 13.94 -7.18
CA GLY A 235 -30.40 14.04 -7.38
C GLY A 235 -30.98 15.04 -6.36
N PRO A 236 -32.20 15.57 -6.59
CA PRO A 236 -32.66 16.83 -5.99
C PRO A 236 -32.72 16.78 -4.46
N SER A 237 -32.47 17.95 -3.88
CA SER A 237 -32.48 18.26 -2.45
C SER A 237 -33.61 17.60 -1.66
N THR A 238 -33.25 16.66 -0.79
CA THR A 238 -33.88 16.51 0.52
C THR A 238 -32.77 16.23 1.55
N GLY A 239 -32.72 17.07 2.59
CA GLY A 239 -31.69 17.02 3.62
C GLY A 239 -31.70 15.68 4.37
N GLY A 240 -30.51 15.19 4.72
CA GLY A 240 -30.40 14.02 5.60
C GLY A 240 -28.99 13.50 5.85
N GLU A 241 -28.10 13.45 4.85
CA GLU A 241 -26.87 12.64 4.98
C GLU A 241 -25.55 13.42 4.86
N ARG A 242 -25.43 14.55 5.57
CA ARG A 242 -24.12 15.19 5.79
C ARG A 242 -23.29 14.54 6.93
N GLU A 243 -23.79 13.50 7.59
CA GLU A 243 -23.15 12.92 8.79
C GLU A 243 -22.21 11.73 8.57
N SER A 244 -22.11 11.15 7.37
CA SER A 244 -21.34 9.89 7.19
C SER A 244 -19.82 10.04 7.01
N LEU A 245 -19.26 11.25 7.14
CA LEU A 245 -17.81 11.50 7.06
C LEU A 245 -17.16 11.90 8.39
N ASN A 246 -17.91 11.88 9.50
CA ASN A 246 -17.38 12.12 10.85
C ASN A 246 -17.40 10.84 11.71
N VAL A 247 -16.64 9.82 11.32
CA VAL A 247 -16.20 8.74 12.23
C VAL A 247 -14.71 8.47 12.01
#